data_AF-A0A838GKU4-F1
#
_entry.id   AF-A0A838GKU4-F1
#
_cell.length_a   1.000
_cell.length_b   1.000
_cell.length_c   1.000
_cell.angle_alpha   90.00
_cell.angle_beta   90.00
_cell.angle_gamma   90.00
#
_symmetry.space_group_name_H-M   'P 1'
#
loop_
_entity.id
_entity.type
_entity.pdbx_description
1 polymer ?
#
loop_
_entity_poly.entity_id
_entity_poly.type
_entity_poly.pdbx_seq_one_letter_code
_entity_poly.pdbx_strand_id
1 'polypeptide(L)'
;MKNAWFTHSLDGGAFVSGDLPDTPFFRDQLPEHLHSRYYLLFLLVLHQRFALMKLSRDVAECWHADMDERKEAEQEAAVIRIRSAFLLFTARGYFAQVMQQEHHHQSYRRWQETFQIERLYREVSDEVREMSRHVLERRTQRIVNLQAEAAANDRQEQVRDRRREAFLSVLAGVLGGPALVLSFLDAIGPVSVGAAIAGSVIGIVGGIFLIILFLLWLQRQ
;
A
#
# COMPACT_ATOMS: atom_id res chain seq x y z
N MET A 1 -48.12 -16.62 27.53
CA MET A 1 -47.61 -16.10 28.83
C MET A 1 -47.81 -14.60 28.83
N LYS A 2 -48.81 -14.07 29.56
CA LYS A 2 -49.20 -12.65 29.44
C LYS A 2 -48.41 -11.70 30.36
N ASN A 3 -47.61 -12.21 31.31
CA ASN A 3 -47.01 -11.41 32.38
C ASN A 3 -45.52 -11.70 32.62
N ALA A 4 -44.76 -12.18 31.64
CA ALA A 4 -43.31 -12.41 31.79
C ALA A 4 -42.53 -11.71 30.67
N TRP A 5 -41.48 -10.99 31.03
CA TRP A 5 -40.62 -10.29 30.07
C TRP A 5 -39.15 -10.28 30.50
N PHE A 6 -38.27 -10.22 29.51
CA PHE A 6 -36.84 -10.00 29.68
C PHE A 6 -36.53 -8.52 29.44
N THR A 7 -35.81 -7.90 30.38
CA THR A 7 -35.25 -6.55 30.24
C THR A 7 -33.73 -6.63 30.09
N HIS A 8 -33.17 -5.69 29.34
CA HIS A 8 -31.76 -5.64 28.97
C HIS A 8 -31.27 -4.19 29.14
N SER A 9 -30.22 -3.97 29.93
CA SER A 9 -29.52 -2.68 30.07
C SER A 9 -28.01 -2.86 29.96
N LEU A 10 -27.25 -1.78 29.78
CA LEU A 10 -25.78 -1.86 29.69
C LEU A 10 -25.13 -2.58 30.89
N ASP A 11 -25.77 -2.54 32.06
CA ASP A 11 -25.26 -3.14 33.30
C ASP A 11 -25.65 -4.63 33.44
N GLY A 12 -26.68 -5.08 32.72
CA GLY A 12 -27.14 -6.47 32.80
C GLY A 12 -28.62 -6.67 32.47
N GLY A 13 -29.04 -7.93 32.50
CA GLY A 13 -30.42 -8.31 32.17
C GLY A 13 -31.19 -8.77 33.39
N ALA A 14 -32.51 -8.63 33.32
CA ALA A 14 -33.40 -9.22 34.32
C ALA A 14 -34.57 -9.91 33.65
N PHE A 15 -35.03 -11.00 34.27
CA PHE A 15 -36.28 -11.65 33.94
C PHE A 15 -37.31 -11.26 34.99
N VAL A 16 -38.44 -10.68 34.56
CA VAL A 16 -39.51 -10.24 35.44
C VAL A 16 -40.78 -10.97 35.05
N SER A 17 -41.47 -11.51 36.04
CA SER A 17 -42.73 -12.23 35.82
C SER A 17 -43.72 -12.01 36.95
N GLY A 18 -44.97 -11.67 36.62
CA GLY A 18 -46.10 -11.70 37.53
C GLY A 18 -46.92 -12.96 37.31
N ASP A 19 -46.94 -13.86 38.29
CA ASP A 19 -47.68 -15.13 38.26
C ASP A 19 -47.13 -16.15 37.24
N LEU A 20 -46.07 -16.86 37.63
CA LEU A 20 -45.48 -17.94 36.85
C LEU A 20 -46.25 -19.25 37.07
N PRO A 21 -46.54 -20.01 36.00
CA PRO A 21 -47.07 -21.36 36.13
C PRO A 21 -46.15 -22.23 36.97
N ASP A 22 -46.73 -23.04 37.87
CA ASP A 22 -45.99 -23.99 38.68
C ASP A 22 -45.52 -25.19 37.85
N THR A 23 -44.46 -25.00 37.07
CA THR A 23 -43.86 -26.05 36.24
C THR A 23 -42.36 -26.17 36.53
N PRO A 24 -41.76 -27.37 36.35
CA PRO A 24 -40.33 -27.60 36.58
C PRO A 24 -39.42 -26.67 35.77
N PHE A 25 -39.90 -26.19 34.61
CA PHE A 25 -39.17 -25.24 33.80
C PHE A 25 -38.90 -23.92 34.55
N PHE A 26 -39.93 -23.33 35.18
CA PHE A 26 -39.78 -22.03 35.85
C PHE A 26 -39.08 -22.12 37.21
N ARG A 27 -39.19 -23.26 37.90
CA ARG A 27 -38.54 -23.46 39.20
C ARG A 27 -37.07 -23.82 39.10
N ASP A 28 -36.72 -24.73 38.18
CA ASP A 28 -35.40 -25.35 38.18
C ASP A 28 -34.59 -24.94 36.94
N GLN A 29 -35.16 -25.10 35.75
CA GLN A 29 -34.42 -24.93 34.50
C GLN A 29 -34.16 -23.45 34.15
N LEU A 30 -35.12 -22.56 34.40
CA LEU A 30 -34.99 -21.15 34.06
C LEU A 30 -33.89 -20.46 34.89
N PRO A 31 -33.84 -20.59 36.24
CA PRO A 31 -32.71 -20.07 37.01
C PRO A 31 -31.36 -20.64 36.54
N GLU A 32 -31.29 -21.95 36.27
CA GLU A 32 -30.06 -22.57 35.75
C GLU A 32 -29.65 -21.97 34.39
N HIS A 33 -30.59 -21.80 33.46
CA HIS A 33 -30.34 -21.18 32.17
C HIS A 33 -29.91 -19.71 32.29
N LEU A 34 -30.49 -18.96 33.24
CA LEU A 34 -30.11 -17.57 33.53
C LEU A 34 -28.65 -17.49 33.99
N HIS A 35 -28.26 -18.33 34.95
CA HIS A 35 -26.91 -18.37 35.50
C HIS A 35 -25.84 -18.87 34.52
N SER A 36 -26.21 -19.77 33.61
CA SER A 36 -25.27 -20.39 32.67
C SER A 36 -25.33 -19.75 31.28
N ARG A 37 -26.39 -20.05 30.51
CA ARG A 37 -26.50 -19.75 29.08
C ARG A 37 -26.67 -18.25 28.83
N TYR A 38 -27.61 -17.60 29.51
CA TYR A 38 -27.85 -16.16 29.31
C TYR A 38 -26.68 -15.32 29.80
N TYR A 39 -26.08 -15.71 30.93
CA TYR A 39 -24.86 -15.08 31.41
C TYR A 39 -23.69 -15.21 30.44
N LEU A 40 -23.47 -16.39 29.84
CA LEU A 40 -22.45 -16.58 28.81
C LEU A 40 -22.70 -15.72 27.57
N LEU A 41 -23.96 -15.62 27.11
CA LEU A 41 -24.32 -14.76 25.99
C LEU A 41 -24.06 -13.28 26.30
N PHE A 42 -24.36 -12.84 27.52
CA PHE A 42 -24.04 -11.49 27.98
C PHE A 42 -22.52 -11.25 27.97
N LEU A 43 -21.73 -12.17 28.55
CA LEU A 43 -20.26 -12.07 28.55
C LEU A 43 -19.68 -12.05 27.13
N LEU A 44 -20.24 -12.82 26.21
CA LEU A 44 -19.81 -12.85 24.82
C LEU A 44 -20.03 -11.48 24.14
N VAL A 45 -21.21 -10.89 24.29
CA VAL A 45 -21.49 -9.57 23.71
C VAL A 45 -20.65 -8.47 24.37
N LEU A 46 -20.43 -8.57 25.68
CA LEU A 46 -19.57 -7.64 26.41
C LEU A 46 -18.12 -7.73 25.92
N HIS A 47 -17.62 -8.96 25.70
CA HIS A 47 -16.31 -9.18 25.08
C HIS A 47 -16.22 -8.57 23.68
N GLN A 48 -17.25 -8.77 22.84
CA GLN A 48 -17.32 -8.15 21.51
C GLN A 48 -17.22 -6.62 21.59
N ARG A 49 -17.95 -6.00 22.52
CA ARG A 49 -17.90 -4.55 22.72
C ARG A 49 -16.51 -4.07 23.11
N PHE A 50 -15.89 -4.70 24.11
CA PHE A 50 -14.56 -4.29 24.57
C PHE A 50 -13.48 -4.50 23.51
N ALA A 51 -13.55 -5.59 22.76
CA ALA A 51 -12.63 -5.84 21.66
C ALA A 51 -12.74 -4.75 20.59
N LEU A 52 -13.96 -4.37 20.21
CA LEU A 52 -14.20 -3.30 19.24
C LEU A 52 -13.79 -1.92 19.77
N MET A 53 -14.07 -1.60 21.03
CA MET A 53 -13.64 -0.35 21.65
C MET A 53 -12.11 -0.24 21.70
N LYS A 54 -11.41 -1.36 21.97
CA LYS A 54 -9.96 -1.41 21.90
C LYS A 54 -9.47 -1.15 20.48
N LEU A 55 -10.04 -1.83 19.48
CA LEU A 55 -9.66 -1.64 18.07
C LEU A 55 -9.90 -0.19 17.60
N SER A 56 -11.01 0.42 17.98
CA SER A 56 -11.30 1.84 17.70
C SER A 56 -10.22 2.76 18.30
N ARG A 57 -9.80 2.51 19.54
CA ARG A 57 -8.68 3.26 20.15
C ARG A 57 -7.38 3.05 19.38
N ASP A 58 -7.04 1.81 19.05
CA ASP A 58 -5.81 1.48 18.31
C ASP A 58 -5.77 2.21 16.95
N VAL A 59 -6.92 2.31 16.27
CA VAL A 59 -7.09 3.08 15.02
C VAL A 59 -6.85 4.58 15.26
N ALA A 60 -7.50 5.16 16.26
CA ALA A 60 -7.35 6.58 16.58
C ALA A 60 -5.90 6.96 16.93
N GLU A 61 -5.22 6.14 17.74
CA GLU A 61 -3.82 6.34 18.12
C GLU A 61 -2.88 6.25 16.89
N CYS A 62 -3.17 5.35 15.95
CA CYS A 62 -2.39 5.20 14.72
C CYS A 62 -2.48 6.43 13.79
N TRP A 63 -3.55 7.23 13.88
CA TRP A 63 -3.73 8.42 13.04
C TRP A 63 -3.02 9.66 13.61
N HIS A 64 -2.81 9.73 14.92
CA HIS A 64 -2.17 10.87 15.59
C HIS A 64 -0.62 10.87 15.53
N ALA A 65 -0.01 9.87 14.88
CA ALA A 65 1.43 9.82 14.72
C ALA A 65 1.92 10.93 13.77
N ASP A 66 2.60 11.92 14.34
CA ASP A 66 3.22 13.07 13.65
C ASP A 66 4.04 12.61 12.42
N MET A 67 3.90 13.33 11.31
CA MET A 67 4.29 12.92 9.95
C MET A 67 5.79 13.08 9.70
N ASP A 68 6.59 12.32 10.45
CA ASP A 68 8.04 12.20 10.24
C ASP A 68 8.32 10.99 9.35
N GLU A 69 9.22 11.08 8.37
CA GLU A 69 9.47 9.99 7.39
C GLU A 69 9.90 8.68 8.08
N ARG A 70 10.62 8.77 9.21
CA ARG A 70 11.01 7.61 10.02
C ARG A 70 9.83 6.91 10.69
N LYS A 71 8.71 7.61 10.93
CA LYS A 71 7.49 7.06 11.53
C LYS A 71 6.57 6.41 10.49
N GLU A 72 6.82 6.62 9.20
CA GLU A 72 5.92 6.11 8.17
C GLU A 72 5.95 4.58 8.07
N ALA A 73 7.14 3.97 8.10
CA ALA A 73 7.26 2.50 8.11
C ALA A 73 6.61 1.88 9.37
N GLU A 74 6.74 2.56 10.52
CA GLU A 74 6.12 2.14 11.78
C GLU A 74 4.59 2.27 11.72
N GLN A 75 4.09 3.34 11.14
CA GLN A 75 2.66 3.58 10.89
C GLN A 75 2.09 2.49 9.97
N GLU A 76 2.75 2.20 8.85
CA GLU A 76 2.32 1.13 7.94
C GLU A 76 2.26 -0.22 8.66
N ALA A 77 3.29 -0.54 9.45
CA ALA A 77 3.30 -1.77 10.24
C ALA A 77 2.16 -1.80 11.27
N ALA A 78 1.85 -0.66 11.91
CA ALA A 78 0.73 -0.53 12.83
C ALA A 78 -0.61 -0.77 12.14
N VAL A 79 -0.85 -0.16 10.96
CA VAL A 79 -2.06 -0.39 10.16
C VAL A 79 -2.23 -1.88 9.82
N ILE A 80 -1.15 -2.55 9.39
CA ILE A 80 -1.19 -3.99 9.07
C ILE A 80 -1.54 -4.83 10.30
N ARG A 81 -0.98 -4.51 11.48
CA ARG A 81 -1.32 -5.21 12.74
C ARG A 81 -2.78 -5.00 13.11
N ILE A 82 -3.28 -3.77 13.08
CA ILE A 82 -4.67 -3.43 13.42
C ILE A 82 -5.63 -4.15 12.47
N ARG A 83 -5.37 -4.09 11.16
CA ARG A 83 -6.18 -4.82 10.16
C ARG A 83 -6.21 -6.32 10.43
N SER A 84 -5.05 -6.91 10.76
CA SER A 84 -4.96 -8.35 11.06
C SER A 84 -5.75 -8.70 12.33
N ALA A 85 -5.68 -7.87 13.37
CA ALA A 85 -6.45 -8.04 14.59
C ALA A 85 -7.96 -7.91 14.33
N PHE A 86 -8.39 -6.96 13.52
CA PHE A 86 -9.79 -6.78 13.13
C PHE A 86 -10.33 -7.99 12.32
N LEU A 87 -9.53 -8.52 11.39
CA LEU A 87 -9.88 -9.73 10.65
C LEU A 87 -9.99 -10.95 11.57
N LEU A 88 -9.07 -11.10 12.52
CA LEU A 88 -9.11 -12.17 13.51
C LEU A 88 -10.36 -12.07 14.40
N PHE A 89 -10.69 -10.85 14.85
CA PHE A 89 -11.92 -10.58 15.58
C PHE A 89 -13.16 -10.93 14.75
N THR A 90 -13.21 -10.53 13.48
CA THR A 90 -14.33 -10.85 12.58
C THR A 90 -14.50 -12.36 12.43
N ALA A 91 -13.40 -13.10 12.25
CA ALA A 91 -13.43 -14.54 12.02
C ALA A 91 -13.78 -15.37 13.27
N ARG A 92 -13.41 -14.91 14.46
CA ARG A 92 -13.49 -15.71 15.71
C ARG A 92 -14.37 -15.11 16.81
N GLY A 93 -14.71 -13.84 16.70
CA GLY A 93 -15.37 -13.08 17.75
C GLY A 93 -16.70 -12.49 17.33
N TYR A 94 -16.94 -12.25 16.03
CA TYR A 94 -18.18 -11.68 15.51
C TYR A 94 -19.09 -12.77 14.93
N PHE A 95 -20.11 -13.16 15.69
CA PHE A 95 -21.04 -14.22 15.31
C PHE A 95 -22.42 -13.65 14.96
N ALA A 96 -22.94 -14.01 13.79
CA ALA A 96 -24.32 -13.69 13.41
C ALA A 96 -25.34 -14.52 14.21
N GLN A 97 -25.00 -15.79 14.51
CA GLN A 97 -25.83 -16.69 15.30
C GLN A 97 -24.96 -17.54 16.22
N VAL A 98 -25.25 -17.49 17.52
CA VAL A 98 -24.49 -18.20 18.58
C VAL A 98 -25.24 -19.44 19.07
N MET A 99 -26.57 -19.45 18.96
CA MET A 99 -27.43 -20.51 19.50
C MET A 99 -28.44 -20.99 18.45
N GLN A 100 -28.74 -22.29 18.46
CA GLN A 100 -29.76 -22.92 17.61
C GLN A 100 -31.19 -22.65 18.13
N GLN A 101 -31.34 -22.39 19.43
CA GLN A 101 -32.64 -22.13 20.06
C GLN A 101 -33.02 -20.65 19.93
N GLU A 102 -34.19 -20.39 19.34
CA GLU A 102 -34.66 -19.03 19.01
C GLU A 102 -34.72 -18.09 20.23
N HIS A 103 -35.20 -18.58 21.39
CA HIS A 103 -35.35 -17.75 22.59
C HIS A 103 -34.01 -17.23 23.15
N HIS A 104 -32.99 -18.09 23.20
CA HIS A 104 -31.65 -17.68 23.64
C HIS A 104 -31.01 -16.74 22.62
N HIS A 105 -31.20 -17.01 21.33
CA HIS A 105 -30.66 -16.17 20.27
C HIS A 105 -31.33 -14.79 20.23
N GLN A 106 -32.63 -14.69 20.53
CA GLN A 106 -33.31 -13.40 20.63
C GLN A 106 -32.71 -12.53 21.74
N SER A 107 -32.41 -13.10 22.91
CA SER A 107 -31.76 -12.36 24.00
C SER A 107 -30.33 -11.93 23.64
N TYR A 108 -29.59 -12.77 22.91
CA TYR A 108 -28.29 -12.38 22.34
C TYR A 108 -28.40 -11.19 21.39
N ARG A 109 -29.38 -11.19 20.47
CA ARG A 109 -29.63 -10.07 19.55
C ARG A 109 -30.00 -8.79 20.29
N ARG A 110 -30.88 -8.88 21.29
CA ARG A 110 -31.19 -7.75 22.18
C ARG A 110 -29.95 -7.21 22.86
N TRP A 111 -29.05 -8.09 23.30
CA TRP A 111 -27.78 -7.65 23.86
C TRP A 111 -26.92 -6.91 22.85
N GLN A 112 -26.78 -7.43 21.63
CA GLN A 112 -26.02 -6.76 20.58
C GLN A 112 -26.58 -5.38 20.23
N GLU A 113 -27.91 -5.24 20.21
CA GLU A 113 -28.61 -3.96 20.00
C GLU A 113 -28.31 -2.98 21.14
N THR A 114 -28.49 -3.39 22.40
CA THR A 114 -28.23 -2.55 23.59
C THR A 114 -26.78 -2.06 23.63
N PHE A 115 -25.83 -2.94 23.31
CA PHE A 115 -24.41 -2.60 23.27
C PHE A 115 -23.96 -1.97 21.94
N GLN A 116 -24.87 -1.78 20.98
CA GLN A 116 -24.62 -1.19 19.67
C GLN A 116 -23.45 -1.85 18.92
N ILE A 117 -23.29 -3.17 19.05
CA ILE A 117 -22.15 -3.91 18.52
C ILE A 117 -22.04 -3.74 17.00
N GLU A 118 -23.15 -3.86 16.29
CA GLU A 118 -23.16 -3.76 14.83
C GLU A 118 -22.75 -2.35 14.36
N ARG A 119 -23.21 -1.31 15.05
CA ARG A 119 -22.83 0.07 14.73
C ARG A 119 -21.33 0.28 14.93
N LEU A 120 -20.81 -0.12 16.09
CA LEU A 120 -19.39 0.01 16.42
C LEU A 120 -18.52 -0.85 15.49
N TYR A 121 -18.98 -2.04 15.11
CA TYR A 121 -18.30 -2.89 14.14
C TYR A 121 -18.16 -2.19 12.78
N ARG A 122 -19.24 -1.59 12.27
CA ARG A 122 -19.22 -0.87 10.99
C ARG A 122 -18.29 0.33 11.04
N GLU A 123 -18.35 1.12 12.10
CA GLU A 123 -17.46 2.26 12.32
C GLU A 123 -15.99 1.85 12.28
N VAL A 124 -15.58 0.87 13.10
CA VAL A 124 -14.20 0.36 13.11
C VAL A 124 -13.83 -0.27 11.76
N SER A 125 -14.74 -1.00 11.11
CA SER A 125 -14.51 -1.59 9.80
C SER A 125 -14.19 -0.52 8.75
N ASP A 126 -14.98 0.55 8.72
CA ASP A 126 -14.82 1.65 7.77
C ASP A 126 -13.50 2.40 8.03
N GLU A 127 -13.18 2.69 9.28
CA GLU A 127 -11.91 3.32 9.66
C GLU A 127 -10.69 2.47 9.28
N VAL A 128 -10.69 1.17 9.60
CA VAL A 128 -9.61 0.23 9.23
C VAL A 128 -9.46 0.14 7.72
N ARG A 129 -10.57 0.17 6.97
CA ARG A 129 -10.56 0.14 5.51
C ARG A 129 -9.99 1.42 4.93
N GLU A 130 -10.32 2.56 5.50
CA GLU A 130 -9.79 3.87 5.10
C GLU A 130 -8.29 3.95 5.35
N MET A 131 -7.82 3.59 6.55
CA MET A 131 -6.39 3.53 6.86
C MET A 131 -5.62 2.62 5.91
N SER A 132 -6.18 1.45 5.60
CA SER A 132 -5.55 0.50 4.68
C SER A 132 -5.47 1.05 3.26
N ARG A 133 -6.51 1.76 2.81
CA ARG A 133 -6.51 2.43 1.50
C ARG A 133 -5.45 3.51 1.44
N HIS A 134 -5.38 4.36 2.46
CA HIS A 134 -4.39 5.44 2.55
C HIS A 134 -2.95 4.91 2.47
N VAL A 135 -2.62 3.84 3.20
CA VAL A 135 -1.29 3.20 3.12
C VAL A 135 -1.02 2.65 1.71
N LEU A 136 -2.01 2.03 1.06
CA LEU A 136 -1.87 1.48 -0.28
C LEU A 136 -1.64 2.58 -1.33
N GLU A 137 -2.36 3.69 -1.24
CA GLU A 137 -2.20 4.84 -2.12
C GLU A 137 -0.79 5.42 -2.00
N ARG A 138 -0.28 5.61 -0.77
CA ARG A 138 1.09 6.09 -0.56
C ARG A 138 2.15 5.14 -1.14
N ARG A 139 2.01 3.83 -0.91
CA ARG A 139 2.92 2.83 -1.51
C ARG A 139 2.90 2.88 -3.02
N THR A 140 1.70 2.99 -3.60
CA THR A 140 1.53 3.08 -5.05
C THR A 140 2.21 4.33 -5.59
N GLN A 141 2.01 5.48 -4.95
CA GLN A 141 2.65 6.74 -5.35
C GLN A 141 4.18 6.66 -5.27
N ARG A 142 4.74 6.05 -4.21
CA ARG A 142 6.19 5.83 -4.11
C ARG A 142 6.72 4.97 -5.24
N ILE A 143 6.04 3.87 -5.57
CA ILE A 143 6.44 2.99 -6.68
C ILE A 143 6.43 3.76 -8.02
N VAL A 144 5.38 4.56 -8.25
CA VAL A 144 5.27 5.39 -9.46
C VAL A 144 6.40 6.43 -9.52
N ASN A 145 6.71 7.10 -8.42
CA ASN A 145 7.80 8.08 -8.37
C ASN A 145 9.16 7.43 -8.65
N LEU A 146 9.45 6.29 -8.02
CA LEU A 146 10.68 5.52 -8.26
C LEU A 146 10.81 5.05 -9.71
N GLN A 147 9.69 4.64 -10.33
CA GLN A 147 9.68 4.27 -11.75
C GLN A 147 9.90 5.49 -12.66
N ALA A 148 9.34 6.65 -12.32
CA ALA A 148 9.54 7.88 -13.07
C ALA A 148 11.00 8.37 -12.98
N GLU A 149 11.61 8.28 -11.79
CA GLU A 149 13.02 8.60 -11.57
C GLU A 149 13.94 7.64 -12.34
N ALA A 150 13.68 6.33 -12.27
CA ALA A 150 14.43 5.34 -13.04
C ALA A 150 14.32 5.60 -14.57
N ALA A 151 13.12 5.86 -15.08
CA ALA A 151 12.93 6.18 -16.50
C ALA A 151 13.59 7.50 -16.91
N ALA A 152 13.66 8.49 -16.01
CA ALA A 152 14.36 9.74 -16.25
C ALA A 152 15.89 9.53 -16.31
N ASN A 153 16.43 8.70 -15.40
CA ASN A 153 17.83 8.33 -15.39
C ASN A 153 18.22 7.54 -16.66
N ASP A 154 17.40 6.56 -17.06
CA ASP A 154 17.61 5.79 -18.30
C ASP A 154 17.63 6.71 -19.54
N ARG A 155 16.72 7.69 -19.62
CA ARG A 155 16.71 8.68 -20.70
C ARG A 155 17.97 9.53 -20.70
N GLN A 156 18.47 9.94 -19.54
CA GLN A 156 19.71 10.70 -19.44
C GLN A 156 20.91 9.86 -19.89
N GLU A 157 20.97 8.59 -19.50
CA GLU A 157 22.02 7.67 -19.94
C GLU A 157 22.01 7.46 -21.46
N GLN A 158 20.83 7.23 -22.04
CA GLN A 158 20.68 7.10 -23.49
C GLN A 158 21.14 8.36 -24.25
N VAL A 159 20.86 9.55 -23.72
CA VAL A 159 21.33 10.81 -24.32
C VAL A 159 22.86 10.93 -24.24
N ARG A 160 23.46 10.51 -23.12
CA ARG A 160 24.93 10.51 -22.96
C ARG A 160 25.60 9.52 -23.90
N ASP A 161 25.03 8.34 -24.08
CA ASP A 161 25.58 7.32 -24.96
C ASP A 161 25.45 7.70 -26.44
N ARG A 162 24.31 8.27 -26.86
CA ARG A 162 24.19 8.83 -28.22
C ARG A 162 25.21 9.94 -28.50
N ARG A 163 25.51 10.78 -27.51
CA ARG A 163 26.55 11.82 -27.66
C ARG A 163 27.94 11.20 -27.81
N ARG A 164 28.25 10.14 -27.06
CA ARG A 164 29.51 9.39 -27.20
C ARG A 164 29.62 8.73 -28.56
N GLU A 165 28.57 8.05 -29.02
CA GLU A 165 28.54 7.43 -30.35
C GLU A 165 28.70 8.46 -31.46
N ALA A 166 28.02 9.60 -31.38
CA ALA A 166 28.16 10.68 -32.35
C ALA A 166 29.59 11.24 -32.36
N PHE A 167 30.19 11.47 -31.19
CA PHE A 167 31.57 11.92 -31.08
C PHE A 167 32.57 10.90 -31.64
N LEU A 168 32.40 9.61 -31.33
CA LEU A 168 33.25 8.54 -31.84
C LEU A 168 33.11 8.40 -33.37
N SER A 169 31.91 8.54 -33.91
CA SER A 169 31.67 8.53 -35.36
C SER A 169 32.38 9.69 -36.07
N VAL A 170 32.29 10.91 -35.53
CA VAL A 170 33.01 12.08 -36.07
C VAL A 170 34.52 11.88 -35.99
N LEU A 171 35.04 11.41 -34.84
CA LEU A 171 36.46 11.16 -34.65
C LEU A 171 36.99 10.09 -35.63
N ALA A 172 36.23 9.00 -35.81
CA ALA A 172 36.56 7.95 -36.77
C ALA A 172 36.56 8.46 -38.22
N GLY A 173 35.63 9.34 -38.59
CA GLY A 173 35.62 9.98 -39.92
C GLY A 173 36.84 10.88 -40.13
N VAL A 174 37.20 11.70 -39.13
CA VAL A 174 38.30 12.66 -39.22
C VAL A 174 39.67 11.98 -39.21
N LEU A 175 39.86 10.89 -38.47
CA LEU A 175 41.14 10.17 -38.42
C LEU A 175 41.22 9.06 -39.49
N GLY A 176 40.14 8.33 -39.72
CA GLY A 176 40.09 7.21 -40.66
C GLY A 176 40.14 7.65 -42.13
N GLY A 177 39.51 8.77 -42.47
CA GLY A 177 39.52 9.32 -43.83
C GLY A 177 40.95 9.63 -44.33
N PRO A 178 41.75 10.44 -43.61
CA PRO A 178 43.13 10.72 -43.98
C PRO A 178 44.03 9.49 -43.97
N ALA A 179 43.85 8.55 -43.03
CA ALA A 179 44.61 7.30 -42.99
C ALA A 179 44.37 6.43 -44.22
N LEU A 180 43.12 6.33 -44.70
CA LEU A 180 42.78 5.64 -45.95
C LEU A 180 43.40 6.33 -47.17
N VAL A 181 43.35 7.66 -47.24
CA VAL A 181 43.97 8.42 -48.34
C VAL A 181 45.49 8.20 -48.37
N LEU A 182 46.15 8.22 -47.21
CA LEU A 182 47.58 7.94 -47.10
C LEU A 182 47.93 6.50 -47.50
N SER A 183 47.15 5.51 -47.03
CA SER A 183 47.34 4.11 -47.42
C SER A 183 47.11 3.88 -48.93
N PHE A 184 46.16 4.58 -49.52
CA PHE A 184 45.87 4.50 -50.95
C PHE A 184 46.96 5.16 -51.79
N LEU A 185 47.50 6.29 -51.32
CA LEU A 185 48.63 6.97 -51.97
C LEU A 185 49.92 6.13 -51.90
N ASP A 186 50.18 5.45 -50.79
CA ASP A 186 51.33 4.54 -50.64
C ASP A 186 51.24 3.33 -51.59
N ALA A 187 50.02 2.81 -51.80
CA ALA A 187 49.76 1.69 -52.70
C ALA A 187 49.91 2.03 -54.20
N ILE A 188 49.86 3.31 -54.60
CA ILE A 188 49.87 3.73 -56.02
C ILE A 188 51.30 4.06 -56.54
N GLY A 189 52.34 3.97 -55.71
CA GLY A 189 53.74 4.14 -56.14
C GLY A 189 54.26 5.58 -55.96
N PRO A 190 55.48 5.91 -56.45
CA PRO A 190 56.31 6.99 -55.91
C PRO A 190 55.78 8.37 -56.30
N VAL A 191 54.84 8.88 -55.52
CA VAL A 191 54.38 10.27 -55.60
C VAL A 191 55.39 11.17 -54.88
N SER A 192 55.66 12.35 -55.43
CA SER A 192 56.56 13.32 -54.83
C SER A 192 56.08 13.70 -53.41
N VAL A 193 57.02 13.77 -52.47
CA VAL A 193 56.77 14.06 -51.04
C VAL A 193 55.91 15.32 -50.84
N GLY A 194 55.99 16.30 -51.75
CA GLY A 194 55.17 17.50 -51.72
C GLY A 194 53.66 17.27 -51.89
N ALA A 195 53.24 16.32 -52.73
CA ALA A 195 51.82 16.04 -52.93
C ALA A 195 51.22 15.24 -51.75
N ALA A 196 52.02 14.37 -51.12
CA ALA A 196 51.61 13.64 -49.90
C ALA A 196 51.44 14.59 -48.69
N ILE A 197 52.32 15.58 -48.55
CA ILE A 197 52.20 16.62 -47.51
C ILE A 197 51.00 17.53 -47.80
N ALA A 198 50.77 17.93 -49.06
CA ALA A 198 49.62 18.75 -49.41
C ALA A 198 48.28 18.04 -49.12
N GLY A 199 48.16 16.76 -49.47
CA GLY A 199 46.95 15.97 -49.21
C GLY A 199 46.66 15.75 -47.71
N SER A 200 47.70 15.51 -46.92
CA SER A 200 47.56 15.34 -45.46
C SER A 200 47.18 16.64 -44.75
N VAL A 201 47.75 17.79 -45.16
CA VAL A 201 47.37 19.10 -44.61
C VAL A 201 45.92 19.46 -44.95
N ILE A 202 45.48 19.21 -46.20
CA ILE A 202 44.08 19.45 -46.60
C ILE A 202 43.12 18.56 -45.81
N GLY A 203 43.48 17.29 -45.58
CA GLY A 203 42.68 16.38 -44.76
C GLY A 203 42.56 16.83 -43.30
N ILE A 204 43.66 17.28 -42.69
CA ILE A 204 43.67 17.77 -41.30
C ILE A 204 42.86 19.07 -41.19
N VAL A 205 43.06 20.03 -42.09
CA VAL A 205 42.35 21.32 -42.07
C VAL A 205 40.85 21.11 -42.33
N GLY A 206 40.49 20.25 -43.29
CA GLY A 206 39.09 19.89 -43.55
C GLY A 206 38.42 19.18 -42.37
N GLY A 207 39.15 18.27 -41.71
CA GLY A 207 38.68 17.58 -40.50
C GLY A 207 38.44 18.53 -39.33
N ILE A 208 39.37 19.45 -39.08
CA ILE A 208 39.23 20.50 -38.04
C ILE A 208 38.03 21.40 -38.36
N PHE A 209 37.85 21.78 -39.63
CA PHE A 209 36.71 22.61 -40.05
C PHE A 209 35.36 21.91 -39.82
N LEU A 210 35.28 20.61 -40.10
CA LEU A 210 34.08 19.79 -39.81
C LEU A 210 33.80 19.67 -38.30
N ILE A 211 34.83 19.53 -37.48
CA ILE A 211 34.68 19.50 -36.00
C ILE A 211 34.14 20.84 -35.49
N ILE A 212 34.66 21.96 -36.01
CA ILE A 212 34.21 23.31 -35.64
C ILE A 212 32.75 23.52 -36.06
N LEU A 213 32.38 23.10 -37.28
CA LEU A 213 31.00 23.16 -37.76
C LEU A 213 30.04 22.30 -36.92
N PHE A 214 30.49 21.10 -36.52
CA PHE A 214 29.71 20.20 -35.66
C PHE A 214 29.52 20.78 -34.25
N LEU A 215 30.55 21.38 -33.66
CA LEU A 215 30.47 22.06 -32.37
C LEU A 215 29.54 23.29 -32.42
N LEU A 216 29.56 24.06 -33.50
CA LEU A 216 28.66 25.19 -33.72
C LEU A 216 27.21 24.76 -33.91
N TRP A 217 26.97 23.61 -34.56
CA TRP A 217 25.63 23.04 -34.69
C TRP A 217 25.09 22.54 -33.34
N LEU A 218 25.95 21.92 -32.52
CA LEU A 218 25.59 21.41 -31.19
C LEU A 218 25.23 22.53 -30.19
N GLN A 219 25.78 23.74 -30.32
CA GLN A 219 25.44 24.89 -29.47
C GLN A 219 24.11 25.57 -29.85
N ARG A 220 23.51 25.21 -30.99
CA ARG A 220 22.29 25.84 -31.50
C ARG A 220 21.01 25.04 -31.17
N GLN A 221 21.14 23.86 -30.58
CA GLN A 221 20.06 23.03 -30.01
C GLN A 221 20.06 23.12 -28.49
#